data_AF-A0A3D1S676-F1
#
_entry.id   AF-A0A3D1S676-F1
#
_cell.length_a   1.000
_cell.length_b   1.000
_cell.length_c   1.000
_cell.angle_alpha   90.00
_cell.angle_beta   90.00
_cell.angle_gamma   90.00
#
_symmetry.space_group_name_H-M   'P 1'
#
loop_
_entity.id
_entity.type
_entity.pdbx_description
1 polymer ?
#
loop_
_entity_poly.entity_id
_entity_poly.type
_entity_poly.pdbx_seq_one_letter_code
_entity_poly.pdbx_strand_id
1 'polypeptide(L)'
;LGYTPLGYIKSYAFAAIDVWEDMLMGPSYATPLALERAGMNLSDLTLIEMHEAFAAQTLSNVKMFGSDKFAQEKLGRSKATGEIDMDKFNVQGSSIAYGHPFAATGTRMITQMLNELNRRGGGTGLLTACAAGGLGAAMIVETE
;
A
#
# COMPACT_ATOMS: atom_id res chain seq x y z
N LEU A 1 16.80 -25.52 -7.80
CA LEU A 1 17.57 -24.59 -6.93
C LEU A 1 17.40 -24.88 -5.43
N GLY A 2 16.31 -25.54 -4.99
CA GLY A 2 16.18 -25.98 -3.58
C GLY A 2 15.92 -24.85 -2.59
N TYR A 3 15.50 -23.68 -3.07
CA TYR A 3 15.15 -22.55 -2.22
C TYR A 3 13.70 -22.60 -1.79
N THR A 4 13.46 -22.26 -0.52
CA THR A 4 12.13 -21.95 0.00
C THR A 4 11.81 -20.49 -0.34
N PRO A 5 10.73 -20.21 -1.10
CA PRO A 5 10.32 -18.84 -1.39
C PRO A 5 9.98 -18.09 -0.09
N LEU A 6 10.39 -16.82 0.00
CA LEU A 6 9.98 -15.95 1.12
C LEU A 6 8.50 -15.55 1.00
N GLY A 7 7.97 -15.52 -0.22
CA GLY A 7 6.58 -15.21 -0.57
C GLY A 7 6.42 -14.90 -2.05
N TYR A 8 5.21 -14.49 -2.43
CA TYR A 8 4.80 -14.29 -3.81
C TYR A 8 4.17 -12.91 -4.02
N ILE A 9 4.32 -12.36 -5.23
CA ILE A 9 3.60 -11.16 -5.65
C ILE A 9 2.28 -11.62 -6.28
N LYS A 10 1.14 -11.31 -5.66
CA LYS A 10 -0.19 -11.62 -6.22
C LYS A 10 -0.60 -10.62 -7.30
N SER A 11 -0.36 -9.34 -7.05
CA SER A 11 -0.66 -8.26 -7.99
C SER A 11 0.16 -7.02 -7.69
N TYR A 12 0.21 -6.11 -8.66
CA TYR A 12 0.73 -4.77 -8.47
C TYR A 12 0.03 -3.80 -9.40
N ALA A 13 0.12 -2.51 -9.07
CA ALA A 13 -0.35 -1.43 -9.91
C ALA A 13 0.51 -0.18 -9.71
N PHE A 14 0.57 0.62 -10.77
CA PHE A 14 1.11 1.97 -10.77
C PHE A 14 0.00 2.93 -11.13
N ALA A 15 0.04 4.12 -10.55
CA ALA A 15 -0.83 5.23 -10.89
C ALA A 15 0.00 6.49 -11.12
N ALA A 16 -0.48 7.36 -12.00
CA ALA A 16 0.04 8.70 -12.20
C ALA A 16 -1.08 9.70 -11.95
N ILE A 17 -0.76 10.77 -11.25
CA ILE A 17 -1.63 11.89 -10.90
C ILE A 17 -0.92 13.21 -11.20
N ASP A 18 -1.66 14.31 -11.13
CA ASP A 18 -1.08 15.63 -11.32
C ASP A 18 -0.05 15.95 -10.21
N VAL A 19 0.95 16.75 -10.57
CA VAL A 19 2.02 17.18 -9.64
C VAL A 19 1.69 18.48 -8.93
N TRP A 20 0.75 19.26 -9.47
CA TRP A 20 0.42 20.59 -8.94
C TRP A 20 -0.46 20.52 -7.69
N GLU A 21 -1.37 19.55 -7.63
CA GLU A 21 -2.30 19.34 -6.53
C GLU A 21 -2.19 17.90 -6.03
N ASP A 22 -2.08 17.73 -4.71
CA ASP A 22 -2.17 16.42 -4.06
C ASP A 22 -1.19 15.35 -4.58
N MET A 23 -0.01 15.75 -5.08
CA MET A 23 1.01 14.90 -5.71
C MET A 23 1.34 13.61 -4.92
N LEU A 24 1.19 13.63 -3.60
CA LEU A 24 1.51 12.50 -2.72
C LEU A 24 0.33 11.56 -2.44
N MET A 25 -0.77 11.68 -3.19
CA MET A 25 -1.96 10.83 -3.08
C MET A 25 -1.86 9.53 -3.90
N GLY A 26 -0.69 9.23 -4.47
CA GLY A 26 -0.43 8.01 -5.25
C GLY A 26 -1.00 6.71 -4.65
N PRO A 27 -0.86 6.43 -3.34
CA PRO A 27 -1.46 5.25 -2.71
C PRO A 27 -2.97 5.12 -2.92
N SER A 28 -3.72 6.21 -2.80
CA SER A 28 -5.19 6.22 -2.97
C SER A 28 -5.65 5.92 -4.39
N TYR A 29 -4.79 6.10 -5.39
CA TYR A 29 -5.07 5.75 -6.78
C TYR A 29 -4.56 4.35 -7.15
N ALA A 30 -3.36 3.97 -6.68
CA ALA A 30 -2.74 2.70 -7.05
C ALA A 30 -3.34 1.49 -6.30
N THR A 31 -3.68 1.65 -5.02
CA THR A 31 -4.21 0.57 -4.17
C THR A 31 -5.47 -0.09 -4.71
N PRO A 32 -6.55 0.65 -5.07
CA PRO A 32 -7.77 0.01 -5.57
C PRO A 32 -7.51 -0.83 -6.83
N LEU A 33 -6.57 -0.43 -7.69
CA LEU A 33 -6.19 -1.19 -8.88
C LEU A 33 -5.46 -2.49 -8.53
N ALA A 34 -4.54 -2.46 -7.56
CA ALA A 34 -3.83 -3.66 -7.12
C ALA A 34 -4.77 -4.65 -6.43
N LEU A 35 -5.66 -4.16 -5.57
CA LEU A 35 -6.69 -4.95 -4.89
C LEU A 35 -7.64 -5.62 -5.90
N GLU A 36 -8.15 -4.87 -6.87
CA GLU A 36 -9.03 -5.39 -7.91
C GLU A 36 -8.36 -6.49 -8.75
N ARG A 37 -7.09 -6.29 -9.12
CA ARG A 37 -6.29 -7.30 -9.84
C ARG A 37 -6.05 -8.57 -9.02
N ALA A 38 -6.01 -8.45 -7.69
CA ALA A 38 -5.91 -9.59 -6.78
C ALA A 38 -7.28 -10.21 -6.44
N GLY A 39 -8.39 -9.56 -6.79
CA GLY A 39 -9.73 -9.96 -6.37
C GLY A 39 -9.96 -9.84 -4.86
N MET A 40 -9.34 -8.84 -4.22
CA MET A 40 -9.34 -8.67 -2.75
C MET A 40 -9.90 -7.30 -2.33
N ASN A 41 -10.33 -7.23 -1.07
CA ASN A 41 -10.66 -6.01 -0.35
C ASN A 41 -9.64 -5.76 0.78
N LEU A 42 -9.64 -4.55 1.34
CA LEU A 42 -8.79 -4.23 2.49
C LEU A 42 -9.03 -5.15 3.69
N SER A 43 -10.28 -5.61 3.89
CA SER A 43 -10.65 -6.52 4.97
C SER A 43 -9.99 -7.90 4.87
N ASP A 44 -9.62 -8.31 3.66
CA ASP A 44 -9.03 -9.62 3.39
C ASP A 44 -7.53 -9.65 3.71
N LEU A 45 -6.93 -8.47 3.90
CA LEU A 45 -5.50 -8.32 4.18
C LEU A 45 -5.19 -8.63 5.64
N THR A 46 -4.07 -9.33 5.84
CA THR A 46 -3.47 -9.53 7.17
C THR A 46 -2.79 -8.26 7.64
N LEU A 47 -2.06 -7.57 6.75
CA LEU A 47 -1.26 -6.38 7.06
C LEU A 47 -1.31 -5.35 5.93
N ILE A 48 -1.14 -4.08 6.30
CA ILE A 48 -1.04 -2.97 5.38
C ILE A 48 0.22 -2.18 5.73
N GLU A 49 1.09 -1.95 4.76
CA GLU A 49 2.25 -1.09 4.90
C GLU A 49 2.23 0.02 3.85
N MET A 50 2.19 1.27 4.32
CA MET A 50 2.28 2.46 3.50
C MET A 50 3.62 3.16 3.73
N HIS A 51 4.25 3.61 2.65
CA HIS A 51 5.40 4.50 2.73
C HIS A 51 5.01 5.80 3.44
N GLU A 52 5.58 6.05 4.61
CA GLU A 52 5.34 7.26 5.40
C GLU A 52 6.29 8.38 4.99
N ALA A 53 6.02 9.03 3.85
CA ALA A 53 6.82 10.17 3.43
C ALA A 53 6.69 11.34 4.43
N PHE A 54 5.46 11.58 4.89
CA PHE A 54 5.11 12.54 5.92
C PHE A 54 3.86 12.06 6.65
N ALA A 55 3.72 12.36 7.94
CA ALA A 55 2.50 12.01 8.69
C ALA A 55 1.22 12.57 8.04
N ALA A 56 1.27 13.82 7.57
CA ALA A 56 0.14 14.45 6.87
C ALA A 56 -0.20 13.75 5.54
N GLN A 57 0.80 13.28 4.80
CA GLN A 57 0.61 12.51 3.57
C GLN A 57 -0.08 11.18 3.88
N THR A 58 0.41 10.46 4.88
CA THR A 58 -0.14 9.17 5.30
C THR A 58 -1.59 9.31 5.74
N LEU A 59 -1.87 10.21 6.67
CA LEU A 59 -3.23 10.44 7.18
C LEU A 59 -4.20 10.93 6.10
N SER A 60 -3.72 11.72 5.13
CA SER A 60 -4.54 12.15 3.99
C SER A 60 -4.91 10.98 3.08
N ASN A 61 -3.95 10.07 2.80
CA ASN A 61 -4.24 8.86 2.03
C ASN A 61 -5.18 7.92 2.77
N VAL A 62 -4.97 7.69 4.07
CA VAL A 62 -5.88 6.90 4.92
C VAL A 62 -7.30 7.46 4.86
N LYS A 63 -7.46 8.78 4.99
CA LYS A 63 -8.77 9.44 4.88
C LYS A 63 -9.41 9.25 3.50
N MET A 64 -8.62 9.30 2.42
CA MET A 64 -9.17 9.13 1.07
C MET A 64 -9.53 7.68 0.75
N PHE A 65 -8.91 6.69 1.40
CA PHE A 65 -9.29 5.28 1.24
C PHE A 65 -10.74 5.05 1.66
N GLY A 66 -11.19 5.67 2.76
CA GLY A 66 -12.56 5.59 3.29
C GLY A 66 -13.55 6.57 2.67
N SER A 67 -13.13 7.44 1.74
CA SER A 67 -13.99 8.50 1.21
C SER A 67 -14.73 8.09 -0.07
N ASP A 68 -16.04 7.90 0.02
CA ASP A 68 -16.91 7.69 -1.16
C ASP A 68 -16.84 8.86 -2.16
N LYS A 69 -16.77 10.10 -1.66
CA LYS A 69 -16.68 11.30 -2.49
C LYS A 69 -15.45 11.25 -3.40
N PHE A 70 -14.27 11.05 -2.80
CA PHE A 70 -13.02 10.83 -3.54
C PHE A 70 -13.11 9.68 -4.54
N ALA A 71 -13.70 8.54 -4.15
CA ALA A 71 -13.85 7.42 -5.06
C ALA A 71 -14.68 7.75 -6.30
N GLN A 72 -15.78 8.49 -6.14
CA GLN A 72 -16.65 8.90 -7.23
C GLN A 72 -15.99 9.99 -8.10
N GLU A 73 -15.44 11.03 -7.49
CA GLU A 73 -14.91 12.20 -8.19
C GLU A 73 -13.53 11.96 -8.83
N LYS A 74 -12.71 11.09 -8.22
CA LYS A 74 -11.29 10.93 -8.61
C LYS A 74 -10.96 9.54 -9.15
N LEU A 75 -11.65 8.50 -8.68
CA LEU A 75 -11.36 7.12 -9.08
C LEU A 75 -12.37 6.55 -10.09
N GLY A 76 -13.49 7.24 -10.32
CA GLY A 76 -14.59 6.71 -11.15
C GLY A 76 -15.25 5.46 -10.55
N ARG A 77 -15.16 5.27 -9.24
CA ARG A 77 -15.70 4.12 -8.50
C ARG A 77 -16.96 4.54 -7.74
N SER A 78 -17.92 3.63 -7.61
CA SER A 78 -19.18 3.92 -6.90
C SER A 78 -19.00 4.00 -5.38
N LYS A 79 -17.99 3.33 -4.83
CA LYS A 79 -17.67 3.28 -3.40
C LYS A 79 -16.18 3.45 -3.13
N ALA A 80 -15.88 3.92 -1.93
CA ALA A 80 -14.57 3.98 -1.30
C ALA A 80 -13.78 2.68 -1.46
N THR A 81 -12.45 2.78 -1.41
CA THR A 81 -11.57 1.59 -1.37
C THR A 81 -11.81 0.81 -0.06
N GLY A 82 -12.12 1.51 1.01
CA GLY A 82 -12.50 0.96 2.32
C GLY A 82 -11.77 1.65 3.47
N GLU A 83 -12.24 1.45 4.68
CA GLU A 83 -11.55 1.90 5.88
C GLU A 83 -10.30 1.06 6.14
N ILE A 84 -9.22 1.71 6.57
CA ILE A 84 -8.00 1.02 6.99
C ILE A 84 -8.16 0.62 8.46
N ASP A 85 -7.99 -0.68 8.72
CA ASP A 85 -7.83 -1.19 10.06
C ASP A 85 -6.45 -0.79 10.61
N MET A 86 -6.44 0.14 11.55
CA MET A 86 -5.21 0.70 12.10
C MET A 86 -4.41 -0.32 12.94
N ASP A 87 -5.02 -1.39 13.42
CA ASP A 87 -4.31 -2.48 14.11
C ASP A 87 -3.46 -3.32 13.15
N LYS A 88 -3.70 -3.20 11.84
CA LYS A 88 -2.96 -3.87 10.75
C LYS A 88 -2.01 -2.92 10.01
N PHE A 89 -2.07 -1.62 10.29
CA PHE A 89 -1.39 -0.58 9.52
C PHE A 89 -0.01 -0.24 10.08
N ASN A 90 1.04 -0.38 9.27
CA ASN A 90 2.42 -0.04 9.62
C ASN A 90 2.86 -0.60 10.99
N VAL A 91 2.48 -1.84 11.32
CA VAL A 91 2.62 -2.42 12.67
C VAL A 91 4.06 -2.52 13.17
N GLN A 92 5.04 -2.54 12.26
CA GLN A 92 6.47 -2.57 12.57
C GLN A 92 7.13 -1.18 12.49
N GLY A 93 6.34 -0.10 12.27
CA GLY A 93 6.83 1.21 11.86
C GLY A 93 7.21 1.26 10.37
N SER A 94 7.29 2.46 9.78
CA SER A 94 7.67 2.65 8.38
C SER A 94 8.64 3.85 8.25
N SER A 95 8.67 4.50 7.09
CA SER A 95 9.73 5.42 6.69
C SER A 95 9.89 6.66 7.56
N ILE A 96 8.87 7.09 8.29
CA ILE A 96 9.02 8.22 9.21
C ILE A 96 9.94 7.85 10.39
N ALA A 97 9.93 6.58 10.79
CA ALA A 97 10.72 6.06 11.89
C ALA A 97 12.07 5.51 11.43
N TYR A 98 12.10 4.75 10.34
CA TYR A 98 13.31 4.09 9.83
C TYR A 98 14.14 4.95 8.88
N GLY A 99 13.55 5.98 8.28
CA GLY A 99 14.13 6.76 7.20
C GLY A 99 13.71 6.29 5.80
N HIS A 100 13.98 7.15 4.81
CA HIS A 100 13.60 6.97 3.41
C HIS A 100 14.80 7.15 2.46
N PRO A 101 15.66 6.14 2.30
CA PRO A 101 16.58 6.10 1.18
C PRO A 101 15.78 5.85 -0.12
N PHE A 102 15.84 6.81 -1.04
CA PHE A 102 15.15 6.77 -2.32
C PHE A 102 15.50 5.48 -3.08
N ALA A 103 14.51 4.89 -3.75
CA ALA A 103 14.58 3.61 -4.47
C ALA A 103 14.91 2.35 -3.64
N ALA A 104 15.55 2.46 -2.48
CA ALA A 104 15.82 1.33 -1.59
C ALA A 104 14.65 1.00 -0.64
N THR A 105 13.85 2.01 -0.29
CA THR A 105 12.73 1.86 0.66
C THR A 105 11.68 0.85 0.20
N GLY A 106 11.38 0.77 -1.10
CA GLY A 106 10.41 -0.19 -1.63
C GLY A 106 10.82 -1.64 -1.36
N THR A 107 12.10 -1.97 -1.57
CA THR A 107 12.64 -3.29 -1.25
C THR A 107 12.58 -3.58 0.24
N ARG A 108 12.95 -2.61 1.10
CA ARG A 108 12.84 -2.74 2.56
C ARG A 108 11.41 -3.09 2.98
N MET A 109 10.42 -2.35 2.47
CA MET A 109 9.00 -2.58 2.76
C MET A 109 8.57 -3.99 2.35
N ILE A 110 8.88 -4.43 1.13
CA ILE A 110 8.54 -5.78 0.64
C ILE A 110 9.15 -6.85 1.56
N THR A 111 10.45 -6.72 1.88
CA THR A 111 11.13 -7.68 2.75
C THR A 111 10.55 -7.67 4.17
N GLN A 112 10.25 -6.50 4.74
CA GLN A 112 9.67 -6.39 6.08
C GLN A 112 8.28 -7.05 6.13
N MET A 113 7.40 -6.73 5.18
CA MET A 113 6.07 -7.30 5.07
C MET A 113 6.11 -8.83 5.00
N LEU A 114 6.90 -9.40 4.09
CA LEU A 114 6.98 -10.84 3.92
C LEU A 114 7.53 -11.56 5.18
N ASN A 115 8.52 -10.97 5.85
CA ASN A 115 9.01 -11.54 7.12
C ASN A 115 7.96 -11.47 8.22
N GLU A 116 7.21 -10.38 8.32
CA GLU A 116 6.17 -10.22 9.34
C GLU A 116 4.95 -11.13 9.09
N LEU A 117 4.54 -11.33 7.83
CA LEU A 117 3.52 -12.31 7.48
C LEU A 117 3.95 -13.74 7.85
N ASN A 118 5.17 -14.14 7.48
CA ASN A 118 5.73 -15.44 7.86
C ASN A 118 5.81 -15.61 9.39
N ARG A 119 6.22 -14.57 10.13
CA ARG A 119 6.26 -14.60 11.60
C ARG A 119 4.87 -14.81 12.22
N ARG A 120 3.80 -14.38 11.54
CA ARG A 120 2.40 -14.57 11.93
C ARG A 120 1.78 -15.88 11.42
N GLY A 121 2.53 -16.68 10.67
CA GLY A 121 2.08 -17.96 10.14
C GLY A 121 1.32 -17.86 8.81
N GLY A 122 1.61 -16.85 8.00
CA GLY A 122 1.08 -16.73 6.64
C GLY A 122 0.17 -15.52 6.42
N GLY A 123 -0.35 -15.41 5.21
CA GLY A 123 -1.41 -14.47 4.85
C GLY A 123 -1.01 -13.48 3.75
N THR A 124 -1.75 -12.37 3.68
CA THR A 124 -1.62 -11.41 2.58
C THR A 124 -1.33 -9.99 3.08
N GLY A 125 -0.51 -9.27 2.33
CA GLY A 125 -0.06 -7.93 2.69
C GLY A 125 -0.23 -6.95 1.53
N LEU A 126 -0.69 -5.74 1.83
CA LEU A 126 -0.65 -4.60 0.92
C LEU A 126 0.57 -3.75 1.22
N LEU A 127 1.34 -3.44 0.19
CA LEU A 127 2.42 -2.46 0.21
C LEU A 127 2.03 -1.30 -0.72
N THR A 128 2.07 -0.06 -0.25
CA THR A 128 1.76 1.08 -1.11
C THR A 128 2.62 2.31 -0.82
N ALA A 129 2.98 3.05 -1.87
CA ALA A 129 3.87 4.19 -1.75
C ALA A 129 3.49 5.35 -2.68
N CYS A 130 3.61 6.57 -2.16
CA CYS A 130 3.71 7.77 -2.97
C CYS A 130 5.15 7.94 -3.47
N ALA A 131 5.30 8.59 -4.61
CA ALA A 131 6.59 8.97 -5.16
C ALA A 131 6.51 10.38 -5.77
N ALA A 132 7.66 11.07 -5.77
CA ALA A 132 7.79 12.33 -6.49
C ALA A 132 7.46 12.16 -7.98
N GLY A 133 7.01 13.25 -8.61
CA GLY A 133 6.54 13.22 -10.00
C GLY A 133 5.08 12.77 -10.14
N GLY A 134 4.30 12.78 -9.06
CA GLY A 134 2.88 12.44 -9.09
C GLY A 134 2.65 10.96 -9.32
N LEU A 135 3.52 10.09 -8.78
CA LEU A 135 3.46 8.66 -9.01
C LEU A 135 3.02 7.92 -7.74
N GLY A 136 2.30 6.83 -7.93
CA GLY A 136 1.88 5.91 -6.89
C GLY A 136 2.16 4.47 -7.28
N ALA A 137 2.52 3.65 -6.31
CA ALA A 137 2.65 2.21 -6.49
C ALA A 137 1.87 1.48 -5.39
N ALA A 138 1.32 0.33 -5.75
CA ALA A 138 0.73 -0.62 -4.82
C ALA A 138 1.08 -2.06 -5.24
N MET A 139 1.27 -2.94 -4.26
CA MET A 139 1.59 -4.34 -4.47
C MET A 139 0.88 -5.18 -3.42
N ILE A 140 0.28 -6.28 -3.86
CA ILE A 140 -0.25 -7.33 -2.98
C ILE A 140 0.76 -8.47 -2.98
N VAL A 141 1.20 -8.85 -1.79
CA VAL A 141 2.08 -9.99 -1.57
C VAL A 141 1.39 -11.03 -0.70
N GLU A 142 1.85 -12.28 -0.79
CA GLU A 142 1.38 -13.37 0.05
C GLU A 142 2.52 -14.27 0.52
N THR A 143 2.29 -14.91 1.66
CA THR A 143 3.11 -16.01 2.19
C THR A 143 2.20 -17.18 2.56
N GLU A 144 2.73 -18.39 2.41
CA GLU A 144 2.05 -19.64 2.80
C GLU A 144 2.00 -19.85 4.31
#